data_AF-A0AAW0BNY7-F1
#
_entry.id   AF-A0AAW0BNY7-F1
#
_cell.length_a   1.000
_cell.length_b   1.000
_cell.length_c   1.000
_cell.angle_alpha   90.00
_cell.angle_beta   90.00
_cell.angle_gamma   90.00
#
_symmetry.space_group_name_H-M   'P 1'
#
loop_
_entity.id
_entity.type
_entity.pdbx_description
1 polymer ?
#
loop_
_entity_poly.entity_id
_entity_poly.type
_entity_poly.pdbx_seq_one_letter_code
_entity_poly.pdbx_strand_id
1 'polypeptide(L)'
;MAAQPIQDLLWSDDFAVLLGLKHSIYPNRNLPDGQEFTRHERLMVYLHRNAEESEPQQDIINSRFCALYLPATIDKLFNLPVPTDMQTLEEHEMAFTFSAHNAWAEMLVAVQHIPYVGKYLRSNKPIAAPGKQLPQLLADRLADAAPRWEGKMAASRRNVCDEERQHYISAAANAVQVLNTLCTHFIKVKDRETVISRETQGKLLPFFLRWSRRYRGQFLGDVSERMKNFFSNQAERDEEFRIVRRMYRNWDVCGLPTCNERTEKKLKACGRCQTVRYCSSEHQRMDWTNNIAGAPHKQFCHKTEY
;
A
#
# COMPACT_ATOMS: atom_id res chain seq x y z
N MET A 1 -9.70 20.80 23.61
CA MET A 1 -10.02 19.55 24.33
C MET A 1 -8.77 18.69 24.32
N ALA A 2 -8.20 18.37 25.48
CA ALA A 2 -7.04 17.47 25.54
C ALA A 2 -7.49 16.05 25.15
N ALA A 3 -6.91 15.50 24.08
CA ALA A 3 -7.14 14.11 23.72
C ALA A 3 -6.59 13.22 24.85
N GLN A 4 -7.42 12.36 25.42
CA GLN A 4 -6.91 11.34 26.35
C GLN A 4 -5.87 10.50 25.61
N PRO A 5 -4.71 10.20 26.23
CA PRO A 5 -3.69 9.38 25.59
C PRO A 5 -4.32 8.03 25.24
N ILE A 6 -4.22 7.64 23.96
CA ILE A 6 -4.61 6.32 23.48
C ILE A 6 -3.59 5.34 24.09
N GLN A 7 -3.86 4.87 25.31
CA GLN A 7 -3.05 3.84 25.98
C GLN A 7 -3.44 2.43 25.53
N ASP A 8 -4.49 2.30 24.70
CA ASP A 8 -4.96 1.02 24.20
C ASP A 8 -4.08 0.52 23.04
N LEU A 9 -3.81 -0.78 23.04
CA LEU A 9 -3.18 -1.48 21.92
C LEU A 9 -4.04 -1.32 20.65
N LEU A 10 -3.46 -0.79 19.57
CA LEU A 10 -4.15 -0.65 18.28
C LEU A 10 -4.30 -2.02 17.61
N TRP A 11 -5.50 -2.29 17.10
CA TRP A 11 -5.80 -3.48 16.31
C TRP A 11 -6.29 -3.14 14.91
N SER A 12 -6.36 -4.15 14.03
CA SER A 12 -6.86 -4.01 12.66
C SER A 12 -8.25 -3.36 12.58
N ASP A 13 -9.09 -3.57 13.60
CA ASP A 13 -10.44 -3.04 13.65
C ASP A 13 -10.45 -1.53 13.96
N ASP A 14 -9.44 -1.01 14.68
CA ASP A 14 -9.30 0.42 14.95
C ASP A 14 -8.96 1.18 13.66
N PHE A 15 -8.07 0.64 12.83
CA PHE A 15 -7.82 1.16 11.48
C PHE A 15 -9.08 1.11 10.61
N ALA A 16 -9.82 0.00 10.64
CA ALA A 16 -11.06 -0.13 9.88
C ALA A 16 -12.15 0.86 10.33
N VAL A 17 -12.28 1.09 11.64
CA VAL A 17 -13.18 2.11 12.20
C VAL A 17 -12.79 3.50 11.74
N LEU A 18 -11.51 3.84 11.86
CA LEU A 18 -10.99 5.14 11.46
C LEU A 18 -11.24 5.41 9.97
N LEU A 19 -11.01 4.41 9.12
CA LEU A 19 -11.22 4.48 7.68
C LEU A 19 -12.70 4.40 7.24
N GLY A 20 -13.64 4.31 8.18
CA GLY A 20 -15.07 4.21 7.89
C GLY A 20 -15.48 2.88 7.23
N LEU A 21 -14.70 1.82 7.43
CA LEU A 21 -14.93 0.47 6.89
C LEU A 21 -15.68 -0.42 7.89
N LYS A 22 -15.70 -0.03 9.17
CA LYS A 22 -16.39 -0.73 10.26
C LYS A 22 -17.00 0.29 11.22
N HIS A 23 -18.18 -0.01 11.76
CA HIS A 23 -18.76 0.84 12.81
C HIS A 23 -18.16 0.48 14.18
N SER A 24 -17.75 1.49 14.93
CA SER A 24 -17.31 1.34 16.31
C SER A 24 -18.51 1.20 17.25
N ILE A 25 -18.35 0.40 18.30
CA ILE A 25 -19.26 0.40 19.45
C ILE A 25 -19.18 1.69 20.27
N TYR A 26 -18.12 2.49 20.07
CA TYR A 26 -17.93 3.79 20.69
C TYR A 26 -18.22 4.90 19.65
N PRO A 27 -19.37 5.60 19.74
CA PRO A 27 -19.80 6.54 18.71
C PRO A 27 -18.77 7.63 18.37
N ASN A 28 -18.00 8.09 19.36
CA ASN A 28 -16.97 9.11 19.21
C ASN A 28 -15.73 8.67 18.40
N ARG A 29 -15.56 7.36 18.15
CA ARG A 29 -14.49 6.84 17.28
C ARG A 29 -14.89 6.82 15.80
N ASN A 30 -16.19 6.89 15.50
CA ASN A 30 -16.66 6.95 14.12
C ASN A 30 -16.48 8.37 13.57
N LEU A 31 -15.81 8.47 12.43
CA LEU A 31 -15.75 9.71 11.65
C LEU A 31 -16.83 9.65 10.56
N PRO A 32 -17.72 10.66 10.45
CA PRO A 32 -18.68 10.73 9.35
C PRO A 32 -17.98 10.92 8.00
N ASP A 33 -18.71 10.65 6.91
CA ASP A 33 -18.26 11.02 5.57
C ASP A 33 -18.11 12.54 5.50
N GLY A 34 -17.06 13.01 4.80
CA GLY A 34 -16.73 14.43 4.68
C GLY A 34 -15.75 14.93 5.73
N GLN A 35 -15.33 14.11 6.70
CA GLN A 35 -14.21 14.40 7.62
C GLN A 35 -12.89 13.76 7.16
N GLU A 36 -12.53 13.97 5.91
CA GLU A 36 -11.47 13.22 5.26
C GLU A 36 -10.07 13.69 5.62
N PHE A 37 -9.89 14.99 5.86
CA PHE A 37 -8.62 15.53 6.34
C PHE A 37 -8.36 15.07 7.77
N THR A 38 -9.36 15.19 8.63
CA THR A 38 -9.33 14.68 10.01
C THR A 38 -8.99 13.18 10.04
N ARG A 39 -9.59 12.40 9.11
CA ARG A 39 -9.33 10.96 8.98
C ARG A 39 -7.88 10.68 8.58
N HIS A 40 -7.35 11.42 7.62
CA HIS A 40 -5.95 11.30 7.18
C HIS A 40 -4.96 11.63 8.30
N GLU A 41 -5.15 12.74 9.02
CA GLU A 41 -4.31 13.13 10.15
C GLU A 41 -4.31 12.07 11.27
N ARG A 42 -5.50 11.60 11.66
CA ARG A 42 -5.62 10.54 12.67
C ARG A 42 -4.99 9.23 12.20
N LEU A 43 -5.04 8.92 10.90
CA LEU A 43 -4.39 7.73 10.38
C LEU A 43 -2.88 7.82 10.53
N MET A 44 -2.29 8.99 10.29
CA MET A 44 -0.86 9.17 10.47
C MET A 44 -0.44 8.93 11.92
N VAL A 45 -1.25 9.37 12.89
CA VAL A 45 -1.02 9.05 14.31
C VAL A 45 -1.11 7.55 14.57
N TYR A 46 -2.10 6.86 13.99
CA TYR A 46 -2.27 5.41 14.16
C TYR A 46 -1.10 4.62 13.53
N LEU A 47 -0.66 5.03 12.34
CA LEU A 47 0.47 4.41 11.65
C LEU A 47 1.78 4.63 12.42
N HIS A 48 2.02 5.84 12.93
CA HIS A 48 3.18 6.13 13.77
C HIS A 48 3.18 5.27 15.04
N ARG A 49 2.05 5.19 15.74
CA ARG A 49 1.92 4.35 16.93
C ARG A 49 2.11 2.86 16.62
N ASN A 50 1.56 2.38 15.51
CA ASN A 50 1.77 0.99 15.08
C ASN A 50 3.24 0.71 14.75
N ALA A 51 3.97 1.68 14.20
CA ALA A 51 5.40 1.54 13.94
C ALA A 51 6.26 1.40 15.21
N GLU A 52 5.73 1.79 16.38
CA GLU A 52 6.37 1.57 17.69
C GLU A 52 6.18 0.14 18.21
N GLU A 53 5.26 -0.64 17.63
CA GLU A 53 5.06 -2.05 17.98
C GLU A 53 6.18 -2.94 17.38
N SER A 54 6.36 -4.15 17.92
CA SER A 54 7.28 -5.12 17.31
C SER A 54 6.86 -5.48 15.88
N GLU A 55 7.81 -5.71 14.97
CA GLU A 55 7.53 -6.12 13.57
C GLU A 55 6.52 -7.29 13.48
N PRO A 56 6.61 -8.37 14.29
CA PRO A 56 5.59 -9.42 14.28
C PRO A 56 4.19 -8.92 14.65
N GLN A 57 4.07 -7.98 15.59
CA GLN A 57 2.77 -7.41 15.97
C GLN A 57 2.21 -6.52 14.86
N GLN A 58 3.05 -5.72 14.20
CA GLN A 58 2.66 -4.94 13.02
C GLN A 58 2.13 -5.86 11.92
N ASP A 59 2.82 -6.96 11.63
CA ASP A 59 2.41 -7.95 10.64
C ASP A 59 1.09 -8.64 11.00
N ILE A 60 0.82 -8.91 12.29
CA ILE A 60 -0.47 -9.47 12.75
C ILE A 60 -1.60 -8.49 12.45
N ILE A 61 -1.42 -7.22 12.83
CA ILE A 61 -2.40 -6.15 12.62
C ILE A 61 -2.67 -5.97 11.14
N ASN A 62 -1.61 -5.82 10.34
CA ASN A 62 -1.70 -5.56 8.91
C ASN A 62 -2.24 -6.78 8.13
N SER A 63 -1.83 -8.00 8.50
CA SER A 63 -2.37 -9.24 7.91
C SER A 63 -3.86 -9.39 8.15
N ARG A 64 -4.32 -9.16 9.38
CA ARG A 64 -5.75 -9.21 9.71
C ARG A 64 -6.51 -8.10 8.99
N PHE A 65 -5.97 -6.89 8.95
CA PHE A 65 -6.57 -5.77 8.21
C PHE A 65 -6.75 -6.12 6.73
N CYS A 66 -5.70 -6.61 6.06
CA CYS A 66 -5.80 -6.97 4.66
C CYS A 66 -6.79 -8.11 4.40
N ALA A 67 -6.81 -9.11 5.27
CA ALA A 67 -7.70 -10.25 5.09
C ALA A 67 -9.18 -9.89 5.17
N LEU A 68 -9.52 -8.93 6.04
CA LEU A 68 -10.91 -8.54 6.33
C LEU A 68 -11.38 -7.30 5.56
N TYR A 69 -10.52 -6.28 5.42
CA TYR A 69 -10.94 -4.93 5.02
C TYR A 69 -10.31 -4.45 3.72
N LEU A 70 -9.33 -5.16 3.14
CA LEU A 70 -8.68 -4.72 1.89
C LEU A 70 -9.67 -4.46 0.75
N PRO A 71 -10.67 -5.31 0.44
CA PRO A 71 -11.61 -5.02 -0.63
C PRO A 71 -12.36 -3.70 -0.42
N ALA A 72 -12.86 -3.45 0.79
CA ALA A 72 -13.56 -2.21 1.13
C ALA A 72 -12.63 -0.98 1.08
N THR A 73 -11.37 -1.11 1.47
CA THR A 73 -10.35 -0.06 1.28
C THR A 73 -10.16 0.29 -0.18
N ILE A 74 -10.09 -0.73 -1.06
CA ILE A 74 -10.00 -0.50 -2.51
C ILE A 74 -11.28 0.16 -3.03
N ASP A 75 -12.46 -0.29 -2.62
CA ASP A 75 -13.73 0.30 -3.04
C ASP A 75 -13.84 1.79 -2.65
N LYS A 76 -13.36 2.17 -1.47
CA LYS A 76 -13.25 3.58 -1.03
C LYS A 76 -12.27 4.38 -1.88
N LEU A 77 -11.15 3.77 -2.32
CA LEU A 77 -10.26 4.44 -3.28
C LEU A 77 -10.94 4.69 -4.62
N PHE A 78 -11.79 3.80 -5.12
CA PHE A 78 -12.57 4.07 -6.34
C PHE A 78 -13.63 5.15 -6.13
N ASN A 79 -14.25 5.16 -4.95
CA ASN A 79 -15.36 6.04 -4.60
C ASN A 79 -14.97 6.97 -3.45
N LEU A 80 -14.00 7.85 -3.70
CA LEU A 80 -13.52 8.77 -2.68
C LEU A 80 -14.66 9.71 -2.24
N PRO A 81 -14.95 9.81 -0.93
CA PRO A 81 -15.85 10.83 -0.42
C PRO A 81 -15.24 12.22 -0.62
N VAL A 82 -16.12 13.21 -0.80
CA VAL A 82 -15.70 14.61 -0.95
C VAL A 82 -15.35 15.16 0.44
N PRO A 83 -14.14 15.67 0.67
CA PRO A 83 -13.81 16.35 1.92
C PRO A 83 -14.71 17.58 2.11
N THR A 84 -15.24 17.75 3.32
CA THR A 84 -16.04 18.92 3.73
C THR A 84 -15.50 19.59 4.98
N ASP A 85 -14.52 18.97 5.64
CA ASP A 85 -13.89 19.44 6.88
C ASP A 85 -12.70 20.38 6.64
N MET A 86 -12.56 20.92 5.42
CA MET A 86 -11.57 21.94 5.11
C MET A 86 -11.95 23.27 5.77
N GLN A 87 -11.09 23.77 6.63
CA GLN A 87 -11.25 25.02 7.38
C GLN A 87 -10.27 26.10 6.91
N THR A 88 -9.11 25.71 6.40
CA THR A 88 -8.03 26.61 6.01
C THR A 88 -7.87 26.69 4.49
N LEU A 89 -7.30 27.79 4.01
CA LEU A 89 -6.95 27.95 2.59
C LEU A 89 -5.95 26.87 2.14
N GLU A 90 -5.05 26.46 3.02
CA GLU A 90 -4.07 25.41 2.77
C GLU A 90 -4.77 24.05 2.56
N GLU A 91 -5.74 23.69 3.39
CA GLU A 91 -6.53 22.47 3.20
C GLU A 91 -7.32 22.48 1.88
N HIS A 92 -7.84 23.65 1.48
CA HIS A 92 -8.45 23.81 0.16
C HIS A 92 -7.45 23.63 -1.00
N GLU A 93 -6.20 24.06 -0.84
CA GLU A 93 -5.13 23.75 -1.81
C GLU A 93 -4.77 22.25 -1.81
N MET A 94 -4.82 21.61 -0.64
CA MET A 94 -4.58 20.17 -0.49
C MET A 94 -5.73 19.31 -1.03
N ALA A 95 -6.95 19.84 -1.20
CA ALA A 95 -8.07 19.11 -1.79
C ALA A 95 -7.72 18.50 -3.16
N PHE A 96 -6.81 19.13 -3.90
CA PHE A 96 -6.34 18.64 -5.19
C PHE A 96 -5.33 17.49 -5.09
N THR A 97 -4.65 17.35 -3.95
CA THR A 97 -3.74 16.23 -3.67
C THR A 97 -4.52 15.01 -3.15
N PHE A 98 -5.68 15.26 -2.55
CA PHE A 98 -6.52 14.25 -1.89
C PHE A 98 -6.82 13.03 -2.78
N SER A 99 -7.00 13.23 -4.08
CA SER A 99 -7.27 12.12 -5.00
C SER A 99 -6.15 11.06 -4.98
N ALA A 100 -4.89 11.50 -5.00
CA ALA A 100 -3.69 10.66 -5.06
C ALA A 100 -3.04 10.40 -3.68
N HIS A 101 -3.33 11.22 -2.68
CA HIS A 101 -2.79 11.14 -1.33
C HIS A 101 -3.91 11.36 -0.29
N ASN A 102 -4.43 10.26 0.25
CA ASN A 102 -5.52 10.24 1.23
C ASN A 102 -5.34 9.06 2.19
N ALA A 103 -6.20 8.97 3.21
CA ALA A 103 -6.11 7.95 4.24
C ALA A 103 -6.10 6.50 3.69
N TRP A 104 -6.93 6.19 2.70
CA TRP A 104 -6.94 4.84 2.13
C TRP A 104 -5.68 4.54 1.30
N ALA A 105 -5.13 5.53 0.61
CA ALA A 105 -3.88 5.39 -0.12
C ALA A 105 -2.70 5.17 0.85
N GLU A 106 -2.63 5.92 1.95
CA GLU A 106 -1.62 5.73 3.00
C GLU A 106 -1.75 4.38 3.69
N MET A 107 -2.97 3.90 3.94
CA MET A 107 -3.16 2.54 4.43
C MET A 107 -2.63 1.50 3.44
N LEU A 108 -2.81 1.70 2.12
CA LEU A 108 -2.20 0.83 1.12
C LEU A 108 -0.67 0.88 1.15
N VAL A 109 -0.06 2.05 1.34
CA VAL A 109 1.40 2.17 1.51
C VAL A 109 1.86 1.29 2.67
N ALA A 110 1.14 1.35 3.79
CA ALA A 110 1.43 0.60 5.01
C ALA A 110 1.29 -0.92 4.83
N VAL A 111 0.38 -1.40 3.96
CA VAL A 111 0.09 -2.85 3.86
C VAL A 111 0.50 -3.50 2.54
N GLN A 112 1.04 -2.76 1.57
CA GLN A 112 1.37 -3.29 0.24
C GLN A 112 2.36 -4.48 0.25
N HIS A 113 3.18 -4.59 1.30
CA HIS A 113 4.13 -5.70 1.48
C HIS A 113 3.46 -6.97 2.02
N ILE A 114 2.23 -6.88 2.52
CA ILE A 114 1.52 -8.00 3.13
C ILE A 114 1.04 -8.98 2.04
N PRO A 115 1.30 -10.30 2.19
CA PRO A 115 0.97 -11.30 1.17
C PRO A 115 -0.51 -11.33 0.70
N TYR A 116 -1.43 -10.88 1.57
CA TYR A 116 -2.85 -10.76 1.24
C TYR A 116 -3.13 -9.76 0.12
N VAL A 117 -2.36 -8.68 -0.01
CA VAL A 117 -2.46 -7.73 -1.14
C VAL A 117 -2.16 -8.45 -2.45
N GLY A 118 -1.05 -9.19 -2.48
CA GLY A 118 -0.70 -10.01 -3.64
C GLY A 118 -1.75 -11.08 -3.95
N LYS A 119 -2.38 -11.68 -2.93
CA LYS A 119 -3.48 -12.65 -3.11
C LYS A 119 -4.71 -11.98 -3.73
N TYR A 120 -5.12 -10.82 -3.21
CA TYR A 120 -6.24 -10.02 -3.71
C TYR A 120 -6.06 -9.69 -5.19
N LEU A 121 -4.93 -9.09 -5.56
CA LEU A 121 -4.65 -8.67 -6.95
C LEU A 121 -4.62 -9.82 -7.97
N ARG A 122 -4.41 -11.07 -7.52
CA ARG A 122 -4.42 -12.27 -8.36
C ARG A 122 -5.73 -13.03 -8.36
N SER A 123 -6.65 -12.69 -7.45
CA SER A 123 -7.90 -13.41 -7.34
C SER A 123 -8.77 -13.15 -8.57
N ASN A 124 -9.49 -14.19 -9.00
CA ASN A 124 -10.50 -14.11 -10.04
C ASN A 124 -11.91 -13.97 -9.49
N LYS A 125 -12.06 -13.88 -8.16
CA LYS A 125 -13.36 -13.68 -7.55
C LYS A 125 -13.87 -12.25 -7.80
N PRO A 126 -15.19 -12.05 -7.95
CA PRO A 126 -15.76 -10.73 -8.27
C PRO A 126 -15.32 -9.62 -7.31
N ILE A 127 -15.27 -9.90 -6.01
CA ILE A 127 -14.85 -8.93 -4.97
C ILE A 127 -13.41 -8.40 -5.16
N ALA A 128 -12.59 -9.07 -5.95
CA ALA A 128 -11.21 -8.66 -6.26
C ALA A 128 -11.05 -8.02 -7.65
N ALA A 129 -12.13 -7.90 -8.42
CA ALA A 129 -12.08 -7.29 -9.74
C ALA A 129 -11.55 -5.83 -9.73
N PRO A 130 -11.93 -4.97 -8.76
CA PRO A 130 -11.39 -3.60 -8.69
C PRO A 130 -9.86 -3.54 -8.57
N GLY A 131 -9.25 -4.53 -7.91
CA GLY A 131 -7.79 -4.61 -7.78
C GLY A 131 -7.03 -4.67 -9.12
N LYS A 132 -7.67 -5.16 -10.19
CA LYS A 132 -7.07 -5.21 -11.53
C LYS A 132 -7.05 -3.83 -12.22
N GLN A 133 -7.95 -2.94 -11.83
CA GLN A 133 -8.09 -1.57 -12.38
C GLN A 133 -7.32 -0.54 -11.56
N LEU A 134 -6.93 -0.90 -10.33
CA LEU A 134 -6.24 -0.01 -9.39
C LEU A 134 -4.93 0.62 -9.93
N PRO A 135 -4.05 -0.07 -10.70
CA PRO A 135 -2.86 0.57 -11.27
C PRO A 135 -3.20 1.75 -12.16
N GLN A 136 -4.20 1.60 -13.05
CA GLN A 136 -4.68 2.67 -13.94
C GLN A 136 -5.25 3.83 -13.13
N LEU A 137 -6.17 3.55 -12.18
CA LEU A 137 -6.78 4.58 -11.33
C LEU A 137 -5.73 5.43 -10.60
N LEU A 138 -4.75 4.78 -9.98
CA LEU A 138 -3.70 5.49 -9.24
C LEU A 138 -2.77 6.27 -10.17
N ALA A 139 -2.46 5.72 -11.34
CA ALA A 139 -1.65 6.42 -12.34
C ALA A 139 -2.34 7.69 -12.87
N ASP A 140 -3.65 7.64 -13.13
CA ASP A 140 -4.42 8.81 -13.59
C ASP A 140 -4.43 9.91 -12.53
N ARG A 141 -4.73 9.56 -11.28
CA ARG A 141 -4.73 10.52 -10.17
C ARG A 141 -3.36 11.12 -9.92
N LEU A 142 -2.31 10.31 -10.02
CA LEU A 142 -0.94 10.79 -9.93
C LEU A 142 -0.60 11.73 -11.10
N ALA A 143 -1.07 11.45 -12.31
CA ALA A 143 -0.85 12.31 -13.47
C ALA A 143 -1.51 13.69 -13.29
N ASP A 144 -2.69 13.73 -12.66
CA ASP A 144 -3.40 14.96 -12.33
C ASP A 144 -2.72 15.75 -11.20
N ALA A 145 -2.20 15.07 -10.18
CA ALA A 145 -1.55 15.70 -9.02
C ALA A 145 -0.11 16.16 -9.29
N ALA A 146 0.64 15.43 -10.11
CA ALA A 146 2.09 15.61 -10.31
C ALA A 146 2.51 17.03 -10.75
N PRO A 147 1.81 17.75 -11.66
CA PRO A 147 2.15 19.12 -12.02
C PRO A 147 2.20 20.07 -10.81
N ARG A 148 1.25 19.93 -9.88
CA ARG A 148 1.15 20.78 -8.69
C ARG A 148 2.20 20.40 -7.66
N TRP A 149 2.36 19.10 -7.42
CA TRP A 149 3.40 18.58 -6.53
C TRP A 149 4.78 19.03 -6.98
N GLU A 150 5.09 18.93 -8.27
CA GLU A 150 6.35 19.42 -8.84
C GLU A 150 6.59 20.92 -8.55
N GLY A 151 5.53 21.73 -8.65
CA GLY A 151 5.60 23.16 -8.34
C GLY A 151 5.94 23.44 -6.87
N LYS A 152 5.41 22.65 -5.93
CA LYS A 152 5.67 22.78 -4.48
C LYS A 152 7.02 22.15 -4.08
N MET A 153 7.44 21.11 -4.77
CA MET A 153 8.72 20.41 -4.54
C MET A 153 9.95 21.15 -5.08
N ALA A 154 9.80 21.99 -6.11
CA ALA A 154 10.91 22.68 -6.76
C ALA A 154 11.55 23.74 -5.84
N ALA A 155 12.88 23.68 -5.71
CA ALA A 155 13.67 24.54 -4.82
C ALA A 155 13.56 26.06 -5.10
N SER A 156 13.08 26.45 -6.28
CA SER A 156 13.08 27.84 -6.75
C SER A 156 11.91 28.69 -6.25
N ARG A 157 10.92 28.12 -5.55
CA ARG A 157 9.83 28.91 -4.96
C ARG A 157 10.25 29.43 -3.59
N ARG A 158 10.53 30.73 -3.51
CA ARG A 158 10.93 31.45 -2.27
C ARG A 158 9.91 31.37 -1.12
N ASN A 159 8.70 30.87 -1.37
CA ASN A 159 7.56 30.95 -0.44
C ASN A 159 7.07 29.58 0.08
N VAL A 160 7.75 28.47 -0.23
CA VAL A 160 7.37 27.14 0.30
C VAL A 160 8.33 26.80 1.44
N CYS A 161 7.80 26.56 2.63
CA CYS A 161 8.62 26.14 3.77
C CYS A 161 9.13 24.70 3.56
N ASP A 162 10.21 24.33 4.24
CA ASP A 162 10.84 23.02 4.07
C ASP A 162 9.91 21.87 4.51
N GLU A 163 9.07 22.09 5.52
CA GLU A 163 8.06 21.12 5.99
C GLU A 163 7.02 20.83 4.91
N GLU A 164 6.42 21.87 4.33
CA GLU A 164 5.47 21.74 3.22
C GLU A 164 6.13 21.04 2.03
N ARG A 165 7.34 21.44 1.66
CA ARG A 165 8.10 20.78 0.58
C ARG A 165 8.26 19.28 0.85
N GLN A 166 8.62 18.93 2.08
CA GLN A 166 8.88 17.54 2.43
C GLN A 166 7.61 16.70 2.51
N HIS A 167 6.48 17.31 2.89
CA HIS A 167 5.17 16.68 2.77
C HIS A 167 4.90 16.23 1.32
N TYR A 168 5.09 17.12 0.33
CA TYR A 168 4.84 16.78 -1.08
C TYR A 168 5.83 15.74 -1.64
N ILE A 169 7.09 15.76 -1.20
CA ILE A 169 8.07 14.71 -1.56
C ILE A 169 7.61 13.36 -1.02
N SER A 170 7.18 13.30 0.24
CA SER A 170 6.68 12.06 0.86
C SER A 170 5.42 11.55 0.16
N ALA A 171 4.44 12.44 -0.07
CA ALA A 171 3.20 12.12 -0.79
C ALA A 171 3.48 11.53 -2.18
N ALA A 172 4.38 12.17 -2.94
CA ALA A 172 4.80 11.67 -4.25
C ALA A 172 5.49 10.31 -4.15
N ALA A 173 6.39 10.12 -3.19
CA ALA A 173 7.13 8.89 -3.04
C ALA A 173 6.20 7.72 -2.69
N ASN A 174 5.27 7.93 -1.77
CA ASN A 174 4.27 6.96 -1.34
C ASN A 174 3.36 6.53 -2.50
N ALA A 175 2.79 7.49 -3.24
CA ALA A 175 1.94 7.20 -4.39
C ALA A 175 2.69 6.42 -5.48
N VAL A 176 3.93 6.81 -5.80
CA VAL A 176 4.77 6.11 -6.78
C VAL A 176 5.18 4.72 -6.29
N GLN A 177 5.45 4.54 -4.99
CA GLN A 177 5.77 3.24 -4.41
C GLN A 177 4.58 2.27 -4.51
N VAL A 178 3.36 2.72 -4.18
CA VAL A 178 2.16 1.87 -4.33
C VAL A 178 1.98 1.50 -5.80
N LEU A 179 2.12 2.47 -6.72
CA LEU A 179 2.02 2.20 -8.16
C LEU A 179 3.07 1.18 -8.64
N ASN A 180 4.32 1.28 -8.16
CA ASN A 180 5.37 0.30 -8.43
C ASN A 180 4.95 -1.10 -7.99
N THR A 181 4.46 -1.24 -6.75
CA THR A 181 4.02 -2.55 -6.21
C THR A 181 2.89 -3.15 -7.03
N LEU A 182 1.90 -2.33 -7.40
CA LEU A 182 0.80 -2.74 -8.25
C LEU A 182 1.30 -3.22 -9.63
N CYS A 183 2.12 -2.42 -10.32
CA CYS A 183 2.70 -2.79 -11.61
C CYS A 183 3.55 -4.07 -11.54
N THR A 184 4.29 -4.26 -10.45
CA THR A 184 5.08 -5.46 -10.17
C THR A 184 4.20 -6.72 -10.18
N HIS A 185 2.99 -6.67 -9.62
CA HIS A 185 2.08 -7.81 -9.63
C HIS A 185 1.59 -8.17 -11.04
N PHE A 186 1.51 -7.19 -11.94
CA PHE A 186 1.07 -7.32 -13.33
C PHE A 186 2.20 -7.42 -14.35
N ILE A 187 3.47 -7.53 -13.94
CA ILE A 187 4.63 -7.62 -14.87
C ILE A 187 4.57 -8.77 -15.90
N LYS A 188 3.73 -9.79 -15.68
CA LYS A 188 3.54 -10.90 -16.65
C LYS A 188 2.52 -10.57 -17.76
N VAL A 189 1.80 -9.47 -17.65
CA VAL A 189 0.90 -9.00 -18.71
C VAL A 189 1.78 -8.53 -19.87
N LYS A 190 1.64 -9.18 -21.04
CA LYS A 190 2.49 -8.89 -22.22
C LYS A 190 2.32 -7.46 -22.70
N ASP A 191 1.08 -6.99 -22.69
CA ASP A 191 0.72 -5.63 -23.07
C ASP A 191 0.57 -4.74 -21.83
N ARG A 192 1.62 -3.98 -21.51
CA ARG A 192 1.62 -3.07 -20.36
C ARG A 192 0.62 -1.92 -20.51
N GLU A 193 0.20 -1.60 -21.74
CA GLU A 193 -0.80 -0.56 -21.99
C GLU A 193 -2.18 -0.96 -21.47
N THR A 194 -2.43 -2.27 -21.28
CA THR A 194 -3.64 -2.78 -20.60
C THR A 194 -3.62 -2.61 -19.08
N VAL A 195 -2.43 -2.35 -18.50
CA VAL A 195 -2.27 -2.10 -17.05
C VAL A 195 -2.31 -0.60 -16.76
N ILE A 196 -1.58 0.19 -17.54
CA ILE A 196 -1.61 1.66 -17.52
C ILE A 196 -1.60 2.15 -18.97
N SER A 197 -2.58 2.96 -19.35
CA SER A 197 -2.74 3.47 -20.71
C SER A 197 -1.53 4.27 -21.17
N ARG A 198 -1.23 4.22 -22.46
CA ARG A 198 -0.12 4.98 -23.06
C ARG A 198 -0.24 6.49 -22.83
N GLU A 199 -1.45 7.02 -22.81
CA GLU A 199 -1.72 8.43 -22.52
C GLU A 199 -1.24 8.80 -21.11
N THR A 200 -1.67 8.03 -20.10
CA THR A 200 -1.30 8.25 -18.70
C THR A 200 0.20 8.07 -18.49
N GLN A 201 0.82 7.06 -19.11
CA GLN A 201 2.28 6.88 -19.10
C GLN A 201 3.00 8.12 -19.67
N GLY A 202 2.51 8.67 -20.79
CA GLY A 202 3.06 9.86 -21.42
C GLY A 202 2.99 11.10 -20.52
N LYS A 203 1.90 11.27 -19.75
CA LYS A 203 1.76 12.35 -18.78
C LYS A 203 2.73 12.21 -17.60
N LEU A 204 2.95 10.99 -17.11
CA LEU A 204 3.76 10.71 -15.91
C LEU A 204 5.27 10.67 -16.19
N LEU A 205 5.70 10.16 -17.35
CA LEU A 205 7.12 9.92 -17.65
C LEU A 205 8.02 11.16 -17.46
N PRO A 206 7.63 12.38 -17.87
CA PRO A 206 8.42 13.59 -17.61
C PRO A 206 8.65 13.86 -16.11
N PHE A 207 7.68 13.55 -15.26
CA PHE A 207 7.81 13.70 -13.81
C PHE A 207 8.78 12.68 -13.24
N PHE A 208 8.64 11.41 -13.60
CA PHE A 208 9.55 10.37 -13.14
C PHE A 208 11.00 10.61 -13.56
N LEU A 209 11.24 11.10 -14.79
CA LEU A 209 12.56 11.53 -15.24
C LEU A 209 13.15 12.69 -14.44
N ARG A 210 12.32 13.66 -14.04
CA ARG A 210 12.75 14.79 -13.20
C ARG A 210 13.02 14.34 -11.77
N TRP A 211 12.08 13.62 -11.16
CA TRP A 211 12.15 13.18 -9.77
C TRP A 211 13.29 12.18 -9.55
N SER A 212 13.49 11.21 -10.44
CA SER A 212 14.60 10.25 -10.35
C SER A 212 15.97 10.93 -10.34
N ARG A 213 16.11 12.02 -11.11
CA ARG A 213 17.36 12.78 -11.20
C ARG A 213 17.54 13.74 -10.03
N ARG A 214 16.48 14.49 -9.67
CA ARG A 214 16.54 15.49 -8.58
C ARG A 214 16.74 14.84 -7.22
N TYR A 215 16.09 13.71 -6.97
CA TYR A 215 16.09 13.01 -5.69
C TYR A 215 16.91 11.71 -5.75
N ARG A 216 17.98 11.69 -6.56
CA ARG A 216 18.83 10.50 -6.72
C ARG A 216 19.38 10.04 -5.37
N GLY A 217 19.23 8.74 -5.07
CA GLY A 217 19.67 8.16 -3.80
C GLY A 217 18.74 8.48 -2.62
N GLN A 218 17.60 9.10 -2.88
CA GLN A 218 16.50 9.27 -1.92
C GLN A 218 15.31 8.43 -2.37
N PHE A 219 14.41 8.14 -1.43
CA PHE A 219 13.27 7.25 -1.66
C PHE A 219 12.44 7.61 -2.89
N LEU A 220 12.05 8.89 -3.06
CA LEU A 220 11.29 9.36 -4.24
C LEU A 220 12.04 9.12 -5.56
N GLY A 221 13.36 9.34 -5.56
CA GLY A 221 14.17 9.16 -6.76
C GLY A 221 14.23 7.70 -7.19
N ASP A 222 14.41 6.79 -6.22
CA ASP A 222 14.54 5.35 -6.46
C ASP A 222 13.21 4.75 -6.95
N VAL A 223 12.08 5.13 -6.35
CA VAL A 223 10.76 4.69 -6.82
C VAL A 223 10.40 5.26 -8.19
N SER A 224 10.80 6.50 -8.47
CA SER A 224 10.58 7.14 -9.78
C SER A 224 11.43 6.49 -10.87
N GLU A 225 12.68 6.12 -10.55
CA GLU A 225 13.55 5.39 -11.47
C GLU A 225 12.95 4.04 -11.86
N ARG A 226 12.41 3.29 -10.89
CA ARG A 226 11.73 2.01 -11.15
C ARG A 226 10.53 2.19 -12.09
N MET A 227 9.67 3.18 -11.85
CA MET A 227 8.52 3.45 -12.73
C MET A 227 8.95 3.92 -14.13
N LYS A 228 9.98 4.78 -14.25
CA LYS A 228 10.56 5.18 -15.53
C LYS A 228 11.01 3.96 -16.34
N ASN A 229 11.67 3.00 -15.69
CA ASN A 229 12.14 1.77 -16.33
C ASN A 229 10.97 0.87 -16.75
N PHE A 230 9.92 0.81 -15.93
CA PHE A 230 8.68 0.09 -16.27
C PHE A 230 8.02 0.65 -17.55
N PHE A 231 7.93 1.98 -17.70
CA PHE A 231 7.35 2.61 -18.91
C PHE A 231 8.25 2.53 -20.14
N SER A 232 9.57 2.48 -19.96
CA SER A 232 10.51 2.38 -21.09
C SER A 232 10.58 0.99 -21.74
N ASN A 233 9.79 0.02 -21.26
CA ASN A 233 9.75 -1.37 -21.72
C ASN A 233 11.13 -2.04 -21.86
N GLN A 234 12.05 -1.71 -20.95
CA GLN A 234 13.40 -2.30 -20.95
C GLN A 234 13.33 -3.73 -20.40
N ALA A 235 13.21 -4.71 -21.29
CA ALA A 235 13.04 -6.14 -20.95
C ALA A 235 14.11 -6.69 -20.00
N GLU A 236 15.34 -6.16 -20.05
CA GLU A 236 16.44 -6.55 -19.17
C GLU A 236 16.16 -6.25 -17.69
N ARG A 237 15.36 -5.22 -17.40
CA ARG A 237 14.99 -4.84 -16.02
C ARG A 237 13.72 -5.53 -15.51
N ASP A 238 13.09 -6.37 -16.33
CA ASP A 238 11.97 -7.21 -15.89
C ASP A 238 12.41 -8.20 -14.81
N GLU A 239 13.69 -8.58 -14.77
CA GLU A 239 14.19 -9.52 -13.78
C GLU A 239 14.10 -8.96 -12.35
N GLU A 240 14.37 -7.66 -12.15
CA GLU A 240 14.19 -7.01 -10.85
C GLU A 240 12.73 -7.09 -10.40
N PHE A 241 11.80 -6.72 -11.28
CA PHE A 241 10.36 -6.84 -11.00
C PHE A 241 9.94 -8.30 -10.74
N ARG A 242 10.53 -9.28 -11.43
CA ARG A 242 10.27 -10.71 -11.17
C ARG A 242 10.82 -11.16 -9.82
N ILE A 243 11.98 -10.68 -9.39
CA ILE A 243 12.55 -10.93 -8.07
C ILE A 243 11.63 -10.34 -7.00
N VAL A 244 11.30 -9.06 -7.09
CA VAL A 244 10.42 -8.37 -6.14
C VAL A 244 9.04 -9.06 -6.08
N ARG A 245 8.48 -9.45 -7.23
CA ARG A 245 7.22 -10.19 -7.26
C ARG A 245 7.31 -11.57 -6.61
N ARG A 246 8.44 -12.27 -6.70
CA ARG A 246 8.67 -13.55 -6.01
C ARG A 246 8.72 -13.32 -4.50
N MET A 247 9.44 -12.29 -4.05
CA MET A 247 9.50 -11.89 -2.65
C MET A 247 8.11 -11.59 -2.08
N TYR A 248 7.28 -10.80 -2.77
CA TYR A 248 5.89 -10.54 -2.33
C TYR A 248 5.00 -11.78 -2.27
N ARG A 249 5.40 -12.88 -2.91
CA ARG A 249 4.67 -14.14 -2.83
C ARG A 249 5.13 -14.96 -1.64
N ASN A 250 6.41 -14.92 -1.25
CA ASN A 250 7.01 -15.92 -0.36
C ASN A 250 6.62 -17.35 -0.77
N TRP A 251 6.56 -17.61 -2.09
CA TRP A 251 6.09 -18.89 -2.66
C TRP A 251 7.22 -19.77 -3.17
N ASP A 252 8.44 -19.25 -3.19
CA ASP A 252 9.67 -19.92 -3.60
C ASP A 252 10.46 -20.47 -2.43
N VAL A 253 9.98 -20.32 -1.20
CA VAL A 253 10.59 -20.87 0.02
C VAL A 253 9.52 -21.45 0.94
N CYS A 254 9.89 -22.46 1.73
CA CYS A 254 9.06 -22.95 2.81
C CYS A 254 8.82 -21.85 3.85
N GLY A 255 7.58 -21.69 4.33
CA GLY A 255 7.19 -20.67 5.30
C GLY A 255 7.72 -20.91 6.71
N LEU A 256 8.18 -22.14 7.01
CA LEU A 256 8.90 -22.42 8.25
C LEU A 256 10.30 -21.74 8.20
N PRO A 257 10.61 -20.78 9.09
CA PRO A 257 11.81 -19.94 8.97
C PRO A 257 13.14 -20.71 8.97
N THR A 258 13.19 -21.88 9.60
CA THR A 258 14.39 -22.73 9.67
C THR A 258 14.56 -23.63 8.43
N CYS A 259 13.63 -23.59 7.47
CA CYS A 259 13.65 -24.43 6.29
C CYS A 259 14.00 -23.64 5.03
N ASN A 260 15.15 -23.94 4.42
CA ASN A 260 15.61 -23.32 3.18
C ASN A 260 15.19 -24.06 1.91
N GLU A 261 14.17 -24.92 1.97
CA GLU A 261 13.69 -25.66 0.80
C GLU A 261 13.02 -24.70 -0.20
N ARG A 262 13.60 -24.62 -1.40
CA ARG A 262 13.19 -23.67 -2.45
C ARG A 262 12.50 -24.30 -3.66
N THR A 263 12.26 -25.61 -3.65
CA THR A 263 11.64 -26.27 -4.80
C THR A 263 10.15 -25.93 -4.91
N GLU A 264 9.82 -24.84 -5.63
CA GLU A 264 8.45 -24.36 -5.89
C GLU A 264 7.46 -25.50 -6.24
N LYS A 265 7.93 -26.51 -7.00
CA LYS A 265 7.13 -27.67 -7.43
C LYS A 265 6.68 -28.59 -6.27
N LYS A 266 7.33 -28.52 -5.10
CA LYS A 266 7.02 -29.35 -3.92
C LYS A 266 6.31 -28.57 -2.81
N LEU A 267 6.26 -27.23 -2.91
CA LEU A 267 5.67 -26.39 -1.87
C LEU A 267 4.13 -26.37 -1.98
N LYS A 268 3.45 -26.81 -0.92
CA LYS A 268 2.00 -26.80 -0.78
C LYS A 268 1.54 -25.53 -0.08
N ALA A 269 0.58 -24.81 -0.66
CA ALA A 269 0.01 -23.62 -0.03
C ALA A 269 -0.81 -23.99 1.22
N CYS A 270 -0.80 -23.11 2.23
CA CYS A 270 -1.69 -23.23 3.37
C CYS A 270 -3.16 -23.24 2.91
N GLY A 271 -3.91 -24.29 3.24
CA GLY A 271 -5.30 -24.46 2.77
C GLY A 271 -6.27 -23.38 3.26
N ARG A 272 -5.93 -22.64 4.32
CA ARG A 272 -6.79 -21.59 4.91
C ARG A 272 -6.52 -20.21 4.29
N CYS A 273 -5.31 -19.68 4.43
CA CYS A 273 -4.97 -18.34 3.95
C CYS A 273 -4.43 -18.32 2.51
N GLN A 274 -3.78 -19.40 2.06
CA GLN A 274 -3.07 -19.49 0.77
C GLN A 274 -2.01 -18.39 0.55
N THR A 275 -1.56 -17.72 1.62
CA THR A 275 -0.52 -16.68 1.55
C THR A 275 0.88 -17.23 1.77
N VAL A 276 1.03 -18.36 2.45
CA VAL A 276 2.30 -19.06 2.70
C VAL A 276 2.30 -20.45 2.09
N ARG A 277 3.48 -21.04 1.88
CA ARG A 277 3.64 -22.42 1.41
C ARG A 277 4.61 -23.21 2.26
N TYR A 278 4.45 -24.53 2.31
CA TYR A 278 5.31 -25.43 3.08
C TYR A 278 5.73 -26.63 2.23
N CYS A 279 6.95 -27.13 2.44
CA CYS A 279 7.40 -28.35 1.77
C CYS A 279 6.76 -29.62 2.35
N SER A 280 6.22 -29.57 3.58
CA SER A 280 5.52 -30.67 4.24
C SER A 280 4.41 -30.17 5.17
N SER A 281 3.43 -31.04 5.46
CA SER A 281 2.40 -30.76 6.48
C SER A 281 2.98 -30.66 7.89
N GLU A 282 4.12 -31.28 8.13
CA GLU A 282 4.85 -31.20 9.40
C GLU A 282 5.40 -29.79 9.62
N HIS A 283 6.06 -29.20 8.62
CA HIS A 283 6.55 -27.82 8.71
C HIS A 283 5.41 -26.82 8.92
N GLN A 284 4.25 -27.06 8.29
CA GLN A 284 3.06 -26.25 8.55
C GLN A 284 2.60 -26.38 10.01
N ARG A 285 2.58 -27.58 10.59
CA ARG A 285 2.21 -27.78 12.01
C ARG A 285 3.19 -27.11 12.95
N MET A 286 4.50 -27.19 12.67
CA MET A 286 5.54 -26.53 13.46
C MET A 286 5.38 -25.01 13.42
N ASP A 287 5.21 -24.43 12.23
CA ASP A 287 5.01 -22.99 12.07
C ASP A 287 3.67 -22.51 12.66
N TRP A 288 2.68 -23.40 12.76
CA TRP A 288 1.38 -23.11 13.39
C TRP A 288 1.45 -22.90 14.90
N THR A 289 2.34 -23.63 15.58
CA THR A 289 2.44 -23.62 17.06
C THR A 289 3.64 -22.85 17.57
N ASN A 290 4.78 -22.96 16.87
CA ASN A 290 6.05 -22.55 17.41
C ASN A 290 6.34 -21.10 17.04
N ASN A 291 6.83 -20.36 18.04
CA ASN A 291 7.32 -19.02 17.83
C ASN A 291 8.82 -19.05 17.46
N ILE A 292 9.13 -19.57 16.27
CA ILE A 292 10.55 -19.71 15.84
C ILE A 292 11.13 -18.37 15.35
N ALA A 293 10.30 -17.48 14.77
CA ALA A 293 10.77 -16.22 14.20
C ALA A 293 9.83 -15.02 14.49
N GLY A 294 9.20 -14.97 15.66
CA GLY A 294 8.45 -13.80 16.13
C GLY A 294 7.00 -14.09 16.49
N ALA A 295 6.23 -14.67 15.57
CA ALA A 295 4.86 -15.11 15.83
C ALA A 295 4.50 -16.38 15.04
N PRO A 296 3.66 -17.27 15.60
CA PRO A 296 3.22 -18.47 14.91
C PRO A 296 2.24 -18.13 13.76
N HIS A 297 2.27 -18.91 12.67
CA HIS A 297 1.45 -18.69 11.47
C HIS A 297 -0.04 -18.48 11.76
N LYS A 298 -0.58 -19.14 12.78
CA LYS A 298 -2.00 -19.02 13.18
C LYS A 298 -2.44 -17.58 13.45
N GLN A 299 -1.53 -16.69 13.85
CA GLN A 299 -1.83 -15.28 14.12
C GLN A 299 -1.95 -14.44 12.85
N PHE A 300 -1.32 -14.87 11.74
CA PHE A 300 -1.41 -14.25 10.42
C PHE A 300 -2.40 -14.96 9.47
N CYS A 301 -2.90 -16.13 9.88
CA CYS A 301 -3.67 -17.04 9.03
C CYS A 301 -5.18 -16.74 9.08
N HIS A 302 -5.65 -15.98 8.10
CA HIS A 302 -7.03 -15.57 7.92
C HIS A 302 -7.59 -16.15 6.61
N LYS A 303 -8.85 -16.56 6.66
CA LYS A 303 -9.59 -16.92 5.44
C LYS A 303 -10.10 -15.62 4.81
N THR A 304 -9.99 -15.50 3.50
CA THR A 304 -10.43 -14.31 2.76
C THR A 304 -11.58 -14.66 1.82
N GLU A 305 -12.42 -13.67 1.54
CA GLU A 305 -13.50 -13.79 0.56
C GLU A 305 -12.97 -13.77 -0.88
N TYR A 306 -11.85 -13.09 -1.13
CA TYR A 306 -11.10 -13.11 -2.39
C TYR A 306 -10.15 -14.30 -2.50
#